data_AF-A0A2Z6AN26-F1
#
_entry.id   AF-A0A2Z6AN26-F1
#
_cell.length_a   1.000
_cell.length_b   1.000
_cell.length_c   1.000
_cell.angle_alpha   90.00
_cell.angle_beta   90.00
_cell.angle_gamma   90.00
#
_symmetry.space_group_name_H-M   'P 1'
#
loop_
_entity.id
_entity.type
_entity.pdbx_description
1 polymer ?
#
loop_
_entity_poly.entity_id
_entity_poly.type
_entity_poly.pdbx_seq_one_letter_code
_entity_poly.pdbx_strand_id
1 'polypeptide(L)'
;MPVAQRDPRRLAIADRVRRELAERNAMPADAREAESLVEAQVAKRIRLSGRTNVSRAVSELVRAGLVRRHYQGYRVDHPNRGAQRQAVYIVNEAARRVLRRA
;
A
#
# COMPACT_ATOMS: atom_id res chain seq x y z
N MET A 1 4.23 11.74 14.09
CA MET A 1 3.20 12.71 13.66
C MET A 1 1.81 12.08 13.79
N PRO A 2 0.97 12.52 14.74
CA PRO A 2 -0.33 11.91 15.04
C PRO A 2 -1.43 12.61 14.23
N VAL A 3 -1.53 12.29 12.94
CA VAL A 3 -2.71 12.63 12.11
C VAL A 3 -3.43 11.36 11.63
N ALA A 4 -2.75 10.20 11.72
CA ALA A 4 -3.24 8.91 11.27
C ALA A 4 -4.32 8.26 12.17
N GLN A 5 -4.60 8.81 13.37
CA GLN A 5 -5.61 8.26 14.28
C GLN A 5 -7.04 8.68 13.97
N ARG A 6 -7.25 9.78 13.21
CA ARG A 6 -8.60 10.32 12.91
C ARG A 6 -8.87 10.41 11.41
N ASP A 7 -8.28 9.53 10.62
CA ASP A 7 -8.61 9.41 9.19
C ASP A 7 -10.02 8.81 9.05
N PRO A 8 -10.99 9.51 8.41
CA PRO A 8 -12.34 9.00 8.17
C PRO A 8 -12.36 7.61 7.51
N ARG A 9 -11.36 7.31 6.67
CA ARG A 9 -11.20 6.00 6.05
C ARG A 9 -10.85 4.91 7.06
N ARG A 10 -9.98 5.23 8.02
CA ARG A 10 -9.59 4.28 9.07
C ARG A 10 -10.79 3.94 9.96
N LEU A 11 -11.59 4.94 10.32
CA LEU A 11 -12.82 4.74 11.09
C LEU A 11 -13.81 3.83 10.35
N ALA A 12 -14.07 4.10 9.07
CA ALA A 12 -14.94 3.26 8.25
C ALA A 12 -14.45 1.80 8.14
N ILE A 13 -13.12 1.59 8.05
CA ILE A 13 -12.53 0.25 8.05
C ILE A 13 -12.69 -0.41 9.43
N ALA A 14 -12.48 0.32 10.53
CA ALA A 14 -12.65 -0.18 11.89
C ALA A 14 -14.09 -0.63 12.16
N ASP A 15 -15.08 0.17 11.77
CA ASP A 15 -16.50 -0.17 11.92
C ASP A 15 -16.90 -1.41 11.11
N ARG A 16 -16.29 -1.58 9.93
CA ARG A 16 -16.50 -2.78 9.12
C ARG A 16 -15.83 -3.99 9.76
N VAL A 17 -14.59 -3.86 10.24
CA VAL A 17 -13.87 -4.94 10.94
C VAL A 17 -14.65 -5.39 12.18
N ARG A 18 -15.17 -4.46 12.99
CA ARG A 18 -15.97 -4.79 14.16
C ARG A 18 -17.24 -5.57 13.80
N ARG A 19 -17.97 -5.14 12.76
CA ARG A 19 -19.15 -5.86 12.26
C ARG A 19 -18.81 -7.28 11.80
N GLU A 20 -17.78 -7.43 10.98
CA GLU A 20 -17.36 -8.75 10.47
C GLU A 20 -16.89 -9.70 11.58
N LEU A 21 -16.21 -9.19 12.62
CA LEU A 21 -15.81 -9.98 13.79
C LEU A 21 -17.01 -10.40 14.64
N ALA A 22 -17.98 -9.50 14.82
CA ALA A 22 -19.23 -9.80 15.53
C ALA A 22 -20.07 -10.85 14.79
N GLU A 23 -20.24 -10.71 13.47
CA GLU A 23 -20.96 -11.68 12.62
C GLU A 23 -20.35 -13.10 12.69
N ARG A 24 -19.04 -13.20 12.95
CA ARG A 24 -18.30 -14.46 13.05
C ARG A 24 -18.15 -14.98 14.48
N ASN A 25 -18.71 -14.29 15.48
CA ASN A 25 -18.46 -14.56 16.90
C ASN A 25 -16.96 -14.67 17.24
N ALA A 26 -16.12 -13.88 16.57
CA ALA A 26 -14.66 -13.92 16.68
C ALA A 26 -14.12 -12.76 17.54
N MET A 27 -14.98 -12.07 18.28
CA MET A 27 -14.60 -10.99 19.18
C MET A 27 -14.16 -11.57 20.53
N PRO A 28 -12.95 -11.25 21.02
CA PRO A 28 -12.53 -11.60 22.38
C PRO A 28 -13.46 -10.99 23.44
N ALA A 29 -13.60 -11.67 24.58
CA ALA A 29 -14.37 -11.17 25.72
C ALA A 29 -13.65 -10.02 26.46
N ASP A 30 -12.31 -10.03 26.47
CA ASP A 30 -11.53 -8.90 26.98
C ASP A 30 -11.58 -7.74 26.00
N ALA A 31 -12.09 -6.60 26.47
CA ALA A 31 -12.17 -5.36 25.71
C ALA A 31 -10.80 -4.88 25.18
N ARG A 32 -9.70 -5.12 25.91
CA ARG A 32 -8.35 -4.73 25.47
C ARG A 32 -7.86 -5.62 24.33
N GLU A 33 -8.09 -6.91 24.43
CA GLU A 33 -7.76 -7.86 23.37
C GLU A 33 -8.61 -7.63 22.12
N ALA A 34 -9.90 -7.33 22.30
CA ALA A 34 -10.81 -6.98 21.22
C ALA A 34 -10.34 -5.74 20.45
N GLU A 35 -9.98 -4.66 21.15
CA GLU A 35 -9.48 -3.45 20.49
C GLU A 35 -8.14 -3.68 19.80
N SER A 36 -7.23 -4.44 20.41
CA SER A 36 -5.95 -4.82 19.81
C SER A 36 -6.13 -5.62 18.51
N LEU A 37 -7.08 -6.58 18.50
CA LEU A 37 -7.42 -7.38 17.33
C LEU A 37 -7.98 -6.51 16.20
N VAL A 38 -8.91 -5.60 16.53
CA VAL A 38 -9.50 -4.66 15.56
C VAL A 38 -8.40 -3.79 14.95
N GLU A 39 -7.53 -3.21 15.77
CA GLU A 39 -6.43 -2.37 15.31
C GLU A 39 -5.45 -3.11 14.40
N ALA A 40 -5.08 -4.34 14.74
CA ALA A 40 -4.23 -5.18 13.91
C ALA A 40 -4.87 -5.46 12.53
N GLN A 41 -6.17 -5.75 12.49
CA GLN A 41 -6.88 -5.98 11.23
C GLN A 41 -7.03 -4.71 10.40
N VAL A 42 -7.33 -3.58 11.02
CA VAL A 42 -7.41 -2.26 10.36
C VAL A 42 -6.07 -1.92 9.72
N ALA A 43 -4.97 -2.02 10.47
CA ALA A 43 -3.62 -1.76 9.97
C ALA A 43 -3.27 -2.68 8.78
N LYS A 44 -3.63 -3.97 8.85
CA LYS A 44 -3.44 -4.92 7.75
C LYS A 44 -4.22 -4.50 6.49
N ARG A 45 -5.49 -4.13 6.61
CA ARG A 45 -6.33 -3.72 5.46
C ARG A 45 -5.87 -2.40 4.85
N ILE A 46 -5.46 -1.44 5.67
CA ILE A 46 -4.86 -0.18 5.20
C ILE A 46 -3.59 -0.48 4.41
N ARG A 47 -2.69 -1.33 4.94
CA ARG A 47 -1.46 -1.72 4.25
C ARG A 47 -1.73 -2.42 2.92
N LEU A 48 -2.69 -3.34 2.88
CA LEU A 48 -3.07 -4.06 1.66
C LEU A 48 -3.68 -3.12 0.61
N SER A 49 -4.66 -2.29 1.01
CA SER A 49 -5.28 -1.33 0.09
C SER A 49 -4.28 -0.26 -0.39
N GLY A 50 -3.35 0.14 0.47
CA GLY A 50 -2.22 1.00 0.09
C GLY A 50 -1.34 0.36 -0.99
N ARG A 51 -0.98 -0.92 -0.85
CA ARG A 51 -0.24 -1.66 -1.88
C ARG A 51 -0.99 -1.76 -3.21
N THR A 52 -2.30 -2.02 -3.17
CA THR A 52 -3.14 -2.04 -4.37
C THR A 52 -3.20 -0.67 -5.03
N ASN A 53 -3.33 0.39 -4.24
CA ASN A 53 -3.36 1.77 -4.73
C ASN A 53 -2.03 2.17 -5.38
N VAL A 54 -0.89 1.85 -4.76
CA VAL A 54 0.43 2.06 -5.35
C VAL A 54 0.58 1.28 -6.66
N SER A 55 0.14 0.03 -6.70
CA SER A 55 0.24 -0.80 -7.91
C SER A 55 -0.61 -0.23 -9.06
N ARG A 56 -1.80 0.27 -8.76
CA ARG A 56 -2.67 0.95 -9.73
C ARG A 56 -2.03 2.25 -10.22
N ALA A 57 -1.61 3.13 -9.31
CA ALA A 57 -0.98 4.40 -9.64
C ALA A 57 0.26 4.20 -10.54
N VAL A 58 1.12 3.23 -10.20
CA VAL A 58 2.27 2.88 -11.03
C VAL A 58 1.84 2.38 -12.41
N SER A 59 0.75 1.61 -12.51
CA SER A 59 0.21 1.15 -13.79
C SER A 59 -0.30 2.31 -14.65
N GLU A 60 -0.95 3.31 -14.04
CA GLU A 60 -1.38 4.53 -14.71
C GLU A 60 -0.19 5.38 -15.19
N LEU A 61 0.85 5.51 -14.37
CA LEU A 61 2.10 6.18 -14.77
C LEU A 61 2.80 5.48 -15.93
N VAL A 62 2.75 4.14 -15.97
CA VAL A 62 3.25 3.35 -17.12
C VAL A 62 2.39 3.59 -18.36
N ARG A 63 1.07 3.56 -18.22
CA ARG A 63 0.14 3.83 -19.32
C ARG A 63 0.32 5.24 -19.89
N ALA A 64 0.60 6.23 -19.04
CA ALA A 64 0.89 7.61 -19.44
C ALA A 64 2.30 7.81 -20.01
N GLY A 65 3.15 6.78 -20.08
CA GLY A 65 4.51 6.87 -20.60
C GLY A 65 5.50 7.62 -19.70
N LEU A 66 5.10 7.93 -18.47
CA LEU A 66 5.92 8.63 -17.47
C LEU A 66 6.91 7.68 -16.79
N VAL A 67 6.54 6.40 -16.69
CA VAL A 67 7.36 5.33 -16.12
C VAL A 67 7.44 4.17 -17.11
N ARG A 68 8.58 3.48 -17.18
CA ARG A 68 8.72 2.19 -17.87
C ARG A 68 8.94 1.08 -16.87
N ARG A 69 8.21 -0.02 -17.03
CA ARG A 69 8.38 -1.24 -16.22
C ARG A 69 9.31 -2.21 -16.95
N HIS A 70 10.30 -2.70 -16.23
CA HIS A 70 11.24 -3.72 -16.67
C HIS A 70 11.24 -4.88 -15.67
N TYR A 71 11.63 -6.07 -16.14
CA TYR A 71 11.76 -7.26 -15.32
C TYR A 71 13.22 -7.74 -15.36
N GLN A 72 13.50 -8.86 -14.67
CA GLN A 72 14.82 -9.47 -14.51
C GLN A 72 15.75 -9.31 -15.73
N GLY A 73 17.00 -8.90 -15.47
CA GLY A 73 18.06 -8.80 -16.47
C GLY A 73 18.23 -7.43 -17.15
N TYR A 74 17.30 -6.47 -16.97
CA TYR A 74 17.39 -5.17 -17.65
C TYR A 74 18.35 -4.16 -16.99
N ARG A 75 18.41 -4.11 -15.65
CA ARG A 75 19.30 -3.21 -14.89
C ARG A 75 20.01 -4.00 -13.81
N VAL A 76 21.26 -4.37 -14.08
CA VAL A 76 22.13 -5.15 -13.18
C VAL A 76 22.91 -4.28 -12.19
N ASP A 77 22.92 -2.97 -12.44
CA ASP A 77 23.52 -1.89 -11.64
C ASP A 77 22.57 -1.37 -10.53
N HIS A 78 21.32 -1.82 -10.50
CA HIS A 78 20.35 -1.43 -9.47
C HIS A 78 20.51 -2.32 -8.22
N PRO A 79 20.44 -1.78 -6.98
CA PRO A 79 20.64 -2.56 -5.75
C PRO A 79 19.63 -3.70 -5.61
N ASN A 80 18.43 -3.51 -6.14
CA ASN A 80 17.49 -4.59 -6.38
C ASN A 80 17.78 -5.16 -7.78
N ARG A 81 18.81 -6.02 -7.90
CA ARG A 81 19.36 -6.59 -9.16
C ARG A 81 18.40 -7.52 -9.90
N GLY A 82 17.11 -7.20 -9.95
CA GLY A 82 16.09 -8.05 -10.56
C GLY A 82 16.16 -9.50 -10.08
N ALA A 83 16.48 -9.72 -8.80
CA ALA A 83 16.50 -11.06 -8.23
C ALA A 83 15.05 -11.56 -8.24
N GLN A 84 14.72 -12.40 -9.23
CA GLN A 84 13.39 -12.94 -9.54
C GLN A 84 12.40 -11.95 -10.22
N ARG A 85 11.10 -12.26 -10.13
CA ARG A 85 9.91 -11.57 -10.69
C ARG A 85 9.69 -10.12 -10.19
N GLN A 86 10.65 -9.49 -9.52
CA GLN A 86 10.47 -8.14 -9.00
C GLN A 86 10.59 -7.10 -10.13
N ALA A 87 9.60 -6.22 -10.23
CA ALA A 87 9.55 -5.18 -11.25
C ALA A 87 10.53 -4.05 -10.92
N VAL A 88 11.33 -3.65 -11.90
CA VAL A 88 12.16 -2.44 -11.87
C VAL A 88 11.44 -1.35 -12.67
N TYR A 89 11.44 -0.12 -12.18
CA TYR A 89 10.78 1.01 -12.82
C TYR A 89 11.78 2.10 -13.16
N ILE A 90 11.67 2.65 -14.36
CA ILE A 90 12.48 3.78 -14.81
C ILE A 90 11.58 4.96 -15.07
N VAL A 91 11.86 6.09 -14.41
CA VAL A 91 11.17 7.35 -14.67
C VAL A 91 11.72 7.95 -15.96
N ASN A 92 10.82 8.36 -16.85
CA ASN A 92 11.17 9.05 -18.09
C ASN A 92 11.95 10.34 -17.79
N GLU A 93 12.93 10.68 -18.63
CA GLU A 93 13.71 11.94 -18.53
C GLU A 93 12.84 13.18 -18.38
N ALA A 94 11.74 13.31 -19.14
CA ALA A 94 10.84 14.45 -19.03
C ALA A 94 10.21 14.54 -17.63
N ALA A 95 9.69 13.42 -17.12
CA ALA A 95 9.13 13.34 -15.77
C ALA A 95 10.19 13.59 -14.69
N ARG A 96 11.39 13.04 -14.86
CA ARG A 96 12.54 13.22 -13.96
C ARG A 96 12.98 14.67 -13.86
N ARG A 97 12.95 15.43 -14.96
CA ARG A 97 13.27 16.88 -14.95
C ARG A 97 12.26 17.69 -14.14
N VAL A 98 10.97 17.35 -14.22
CA VAL A 98 9.91 18.00 -13.44
C VAL A 98 10.08 17.68 -11.95
N LEU A 99 10.27 16.41 -11.61
CA LEU A 99 10.43 15.97 -10.21
C LEU A 99 11.68 16.53 -9.53
N ARG A 100 12.74 16.88 -10.26
CA ARG A 100 13.96 17.51 -9.72
C ARG A 100 13.80 19.00 -9.39
N ARG A 101 12.73 19.63 -9.89
CA ARG A 101 12.44 21.06 -9.69
C ARG A 101 11.39 21.30 -8.60
N ALA A 102 10.78 20.24 -8.09
CA ALA A 102 9.82 20.25 -6.99
C ALA A 102 10.53 19.93 -5.67
#